data_AF-A0A962AQM7-F1
#
_entry.id   AF-A0A962AQM7-F1
#
_cell.length_a   1.000
_cell.length_b   1.000
_cell.length_c   1.000
_cell.angle_alpha   90.00
_cell.angle_beta   90.00
_cell.angle_gamma   90.00
#
_symmetry.space_group_name_H-M   'P 1'
#
loop_
_entity.id
_entity.type
_entity.pdbx_description
1 polymer ?
#
loop_
_entity_poly.entity_id
_entity_poly.type
_entity_poly.pdbx_seq_one_letter_code
_entity_poly.pdbx_strand_id
1 'polypeptide(L)'
;MKGVGKTFANGVVALAGLDLDVRDGEFLSLLGPSGCGKSTALRMIAGLSRQSAGSVAWRNGVRPDVGFVFQEPTLMPWADVARNVYLPLRLSGLSESEAGSRIAAALEGVGLAQFARAFPRELSGGMRMRVSIARALVTRPPLLLMDEPFAALDEITRFKLNDDLLTLARDLGTTVIFVTHSVFESVYLSSRIAVFSGRPGRVVETIEVNGPSVRDAEFRLSPQFAESCRRASAALDRASGERAA
;
A
#
# COMPACT_ATOMS: atom_id res chain seq x y z
N MET A 1 -0.72 -4.28 16.01
CA MET A 1 0.68 -4.10 16.46
C MET A 1 0.63 -3.43 17.82
N LYS A 2 1.34 -3.96 18.81
CA LYS A 2 1.40 -3.39 20.17
C LYS A 2 2.84 -3.17 20.61
N GLY A 3 3.19 -1.92 20.94
CA GLY A 3 4.51 -1.50 21.43
C GLY A 3 5.67 -1.93 20.54
N VAL A 4 5.48 -1.97 19.21
CA VAL A 4 6.46 -2.56 18.29
C VAL A 4 7.71 -1.69 18.18
N GLY A 5 8.86 -2.28 18.46
CA GLY A 5 10.17 -1.65 18.28
C GLY A 5 10.97 -2.31 17.16
N LYS A 6 11.79 -1.53 16.46
CA LYS A 6 12.75 -2.05 15.48
C LYS A 6 14.05 -1.28 15.53
N THR A 7 15.12 -1.98 15.84
CA THR A 7 16.50 -1.50 15.76
C THR A 7 17.25 -2.37 14.74
N PHE A 8 17.89 -1.72 13.76
CA PHE A 8 18.74 -2.41 12.79
C PHE A 8 20.12 -2.71 13.38
N ALA A 9 20.87 -3.63 12.76
CA ALA A 9 22.17 -4.08 13.25
C ALA A 9 23.21 -2.95 13.36
N ASN A 10 23.06 -1.89 12.57
CA ASN A 10 23.88 -0.68 12.64
C ASN A 10 23.45 0.31 13.74
N GLY A 11 22.62 -0.12 14.70
CA GLY A 11 22.13 0.70 15.81
C GLY A 11 20.99 1.67 15.43
N VAL A 12 20.57 1.71 14.16
CA VAL A 12 19.51 2.60 13.70
C VAL A 12 18.17 2.16 14.29
N VAL A 13 17.64 2.94 15.24
CA VAL A 13 16.25 2.80 15.71
C VAL A 13 15.31 3.33 14.65
N ALA A 14 14.52 2.44 14.06
CA ALA A 14 13.57 2.73 13.00
C ALA A 14 12.16 2.95 13.55
N LEU A 15 11.76 2.15 14.54
CA LEU A 15 10.45 2.22 15.20
C LEU A 15 10.65 2.08 16.71
N ALA A 16 9.91 2.88 17.49
CA ALA A 16 9.98 2.88 18.94
C ALA A 16 8.57 2.93 19.53
N GLY A 17 8.08 1.79 20.03
CA GLY A 17 6.77 1.72 20.68
C GLY A 17 5.60 1.95 19.72
N LEU A 18 5.66 1.40 18.50
CA LEU A 18 4.59 1.55 17.51
C LEU A 18 3.35 0.74 17.90
N ASP A 19 2.27 1.45 18.21
CA ASP A 19 0.92 0.92 18.34
C ASP A 19 0.12 1.21 17.06
N LEU A 20 -0.46 0.17 16.48
CA LEU A 20 -1.28 0.27 15.26
C LEU A 20 -2.28 -0.88 15.21
N ASP A 21 -3.56 -0.56 15.18
CA ASP A 21 -4.65 -1.48 14.87
C ASP A 21 -5.08 -1.32 13.41
N VAL A 22 -5.61 -2.37 12.78
CA VAL A 22 -6.17 -2.34 11.42
C VAL A 22 -7.46 -3.15 11.44
N ARG A 23 -8.55 -2.59 10.91
CA ARG A 23 -9.88 -3.21 10.87
C ARG A 23 -10.02 -4.02 9.58
N ASP A 24 -10.86 -5.05 9.60
CA ASP A 24 -11.11 -5.88 8.41
C ASP A 24 -11.81 -5.05 7.33
N GLY A 25 -11.37 -5.15 6.08
CA GLY A 25 -11.89 -4.38 4.95
C GLY A 25 -11.52 -2.89 5.00
N GLU A 26 -10.66 -2.49 5.92
CA GLU A 26 -10.23 -1.10 6.07
C GLU A 26 -9.22 -0.71 4.98
N PHE A 27 -9.35 0.51 4.48
CA PHE A 27 -8.29 1.18 3.76
C PHE A 27 -7.59 2.15 4.72
N LEU A 28 -6.39 1.79 5.16
CA LEU A 28 -5.57 2.53 6.11
C LEU A 28 -4.34 3.11 5.43
N SER A 29 -4.18 4.43 5.47
CA SER A 29 -2.93 5.07 5.06
C SER A 29 -1.97 5.26 6.20
N LEU A 30 -0.69 4.95 5.98
CA LEU A 30 0.40 5.39 6.82
C LEU A 30 1.02 6.64 6.16
N LEU A 31 0.77 7.81 6.76
CA LEU A 31 1.24 9.09 6.27
C LEU A 31 2.43 9.56 7.12
N GLY A 32 3.52 10.01 6.50
CA GLY A 32 4.65 10.53 7.26
C GLY A 32 5.84 10.91 6.39
N PRO A 33 6.84 11.62 6.92
CA PRO A 33 8.03 12.02 6.16
C PRO A 33 8.88 10.82 5.73
N SER A 34 9.76 11.00 4.74
CA SER A 34 10.70 9.95 4.32
C SER A 34 11.60 9.52 5.49
N GLY A 35 11.79 8.20 5.64
CA GLY A 35 12.65 7.63 6.67
C GLY A 35 12.02 7.48 8.07
N CYS A 36 10.72 7.72 8.25
CA CYS A 36 10.04 7.51 9.54
C CYS A 36 9.68 6.04 9.87
N GLY A 37 10.09 5.07 9.05
CA GLY A 37 9.89 3.65 9.36
C GLY A 37 8.57 3.04 8.89
N LYS A 38 7.76 3.73 8.05
CA LYS A 38 6.52 3.19 7.45
C LYS A 38 6.76 1.89 6.68
N SER A 39 7.73 1.90 5.75
CA SER A 39 8.13 0.71 4.98
C SER A 39 8.66 -0.41 5.88
N THR A 40 9.30 -0.05 7.00
CA THR A 40 9.74 -1.01 8.02
C THR A 40 8.54 -1.65 8.73
N ALA A 41 7.52 -0.86 9.07
CA ALA A 41 6.25 -1.38 9.62
C ALA A 41 5.58 -2.34 8.63
N LEU A 42 5.45 -1.95 7.35
CA LEU A 42 4.88 -2.82 6.31
C LEU A 42 5.63 -4.13 6.16
N ARG A 43 6.97 -4.09 6.11
CA ARG A 43 7.78 -5.31 6.03
C ARG A 43 7.60 -6.22 7.23
N MET A 44 7.37 -5.69 8.43
CA MET A 44 7.06 -6.51 9.61
C MET A 44 5.66 -7.14 9.52
N ILE A 45 4.66 -6.39 9.05
CA ILE A 45 3.30 -6.90 8.82
C ILE A 45 3.33 -8.04 7.77
N ALA A 46 4.11 -7.87 6.70
CA ALA A 46 4.35 -8.91 5.68
C ALA A 46 5.16 -10.11 6.20
N GLY A 47 5.79 -9.99 7.37
CA GLY A 47 6.72 -10.97 7.91
C GLY A 47 8.06 -11.07 7.19
N LEU A 48 8.43 -10.05 6.42
CA LEU A 48 9.73 -9.90 5.77
C LEU A 48 10.81 -9.37 6.72
N SER A 49 10.42 -8.89 7.91
CA SER A 49 11.32 -8.41 8.96
C SER A 49 10.74 -8.75 10.33
N ARG A 50 11.59 -9.18 11.28
CA ARG A 50 11.18 -9.37 12.68
C ARG A 50 11.30 -8.07 13.46
N GLN A 51 10.36 -7.81 14.35
CA GLN A 51 10.44 -6.76 15.35
C GLN A 51 11.53 -7.06 16.40
N SER A 52 12.14 -6.01 16.93
CA SER A 52 13.10 -6.09 18.05
C SER A 52 12.41 -6.07 19.42
N ALA A 53 11.21 -5.51 19.50
CA ALA A 53 10.39 -5.44 20.71
C ALA A 53 8.90 -5.41 20.34
N GLY A 54 8.03 -5.67 21.32
CA GLY A 54 6.58 -5.67 21.14
C GLY A 54 6.05 -6.86 20.34
N SER A 55 4.81 -6.76 19.86
CA SER A 55 4.14 -7.88 19.18
C SER A 55 3.29 -7.45 17.98
N VAL A 56 3.21 -8.35 17.01
CA VAL A 56 2.26 -8.31 15.90
C VAL A 56 1.29 -9.47 16.09
N ALA A 57 0.00 -9.16 16.20
CA ALA A 57 -1.06 -10.14 16.45
C ALA A 57 -2.11 -10.03 15.36
N TRP A 58 -2.73 -11.16 15.04
CA TRP A 58 -3.79 -11.31 14.05
C TRP A 58 -5.06 -11.77 14.74
N ARG A 59 -6.24 -11.37 14.24
CA ARG A 59 -7.55 -11.67 14.85
C ARG A 59 -7.71 -13.15 15.21
N ASN A 60 -7.29 -14.04 14.31
CA ASN A 60 -7.39 -15.49 14.47
C ASN A 60 -6.05 -16.16 14.82
N GLY A 61 -5.05 -15.38 15.25
CA GLY A 61 -3.69 -15.87 15.55
C GLY A 61 -2.85 -16.26 14.31
N VAL A 62 -3.48 -16.44 13.15
CA VAL A 62 -2.83 -16.80 11.88
C VAL A 62 -2.66 -15.56 11.02
N ARG A 63 -1.46 -15.38 10.46
CA ARG A 63 -1.20 -14.32 9.48
C ARG A 63 -1.95 -14.65 8.18
N PRO A 64 -2.76 -13.74 7.65
CA PRO A 64 -3.46 -13.96 6.39
C PRO A 64 -2.48 -13.98 5.20
N ASP A 65 -2.93 -14.45 4.05
CA ASP A 65 -2.18 -14.29 2.81
C ASP A 65 -2.04 -12.79 2.47
N VAL A 66 -0.83 -12.39 2.07
CA VAL A 66 -0.47 -10.98 1.87
C VAL A 66 -0.05 -10.74 0.43
N GLY A 67 -0.72 -9.80 -0.24
CA GLY A 67 -0.20 -9.18 -1.45
C GLY A 67 0.73 -8.03 -1.07
N PHE A 68 1.89 -7.93 -1.71
CA PHE A 68 2.84 -6.84 -1.45
C PHE A 68 3.21 -6.12 -2.73
N VAL A 69 3.00 -4.81 -2.75
CA VAL A 69 3.44 -3.89 -3.80
C VAL A 69 4.59 -3.05 -3.26
N PHE A 70 5.80 -3.34 -3.74
CA PHE A 70 6.99 -2.60 -3.37
C PHE A 70 7.10 -1.27 -4.13
N GLN A 71 7.78 -0.30 -3.53
CA GLN A 71 8.11 0.99 -4.16
C GLN A 71 8.81 0.81 -5.51
N GLU A 72 9.73 -0.15 -5.57
CA GLU A 72 10.30 -0.61 -6.84
C GLU A 72 9.53 -1.85 -7.33
N PRO A 73 8.94 -1.82 -8.55
CA PRO A 73 8.08 -2.90 -9.04
C PRO A 73 8.71 -4.29 -9.05
N THR A 74 10.06 -4.39 -9.06
CA THR A 74 10.82 -5.67 -8.94
C THR A 74 10.23 -6.78 -9.81
N LEU A 75 9.91 -6.44 -11.06
CA LEU A 75 9.42 -7.41 -12.06
C LEU A 75 10.58 -8.31 -12.49
N MET A 76 10.27 -9.57 -12.85
CA MET A 76 11.22 -10.50 -13.46
C MET A 76 11.58 -9.98 -14.85
N PRO A 77 12.81 -9.46 -15.07
CA PRO A 77 13.18 -8.79 -16.32
C PRO A 77 13.26 -9.76 -17.52
N TRP A 78 13.43 -11.05 -17.26
CA TRP A 78 13.48 -12.12 -18.27
C TRP A 78 12.12 -12.75 -18.59
N ALA A 79 11.03 -12.29 -17.96
CA ALA A 79 9.69 -12.84 -18.15
C ALA A 79 8.74 -11.76 -18.66
N ASP A 80 7.75 -12.16 -19.47
CA ASP A 80 6.70 -11.25 -19.93
C ASP A 80 5.77 -10.82 -18.78
N VAL A 81 4.91 -9.85 -19.06
CA VAL A 81 3.93 -9.32 -18.10
C VAL A 81 3.02 -10.41 -17.56
N ALA A 82 2.50 -11.30 -18.41
CA ALA A 82 1.63 -12.40 -17.99
C ALA A 82 2.33 -13.33 -17.00
N ARG A 83 3.60 -13.70 -17.25
CA ARG A 83 4.41 -14.52 -16.35
C ARG A 83 4.78 -13.80 -15.06
N ASN A 84 4.95 -12.48 -15.10
CA ASN A 84 5.12 -11.67 -13.90
C ASN A 84 3.88 -11.75 -13.01
N VAL A 85 2.69 -11.60 -13.58
CA VAL A 85 1.42 -11.74 -12.86
C VAL A 85 1.16 -13.18 -12.44
N TYR A 86 1.57 -14.18 -13.21
CA TYR A 86 1.41 -15.59 -12.88
C TYR A 86 2.23 -16.04 -11.66
N LEU A 87 3.39 -15.42 -11.41
CA LEU A 87 4.36 -15.86 -10.39
C LEU A 87 3.74 -16.27 -9.03
N PRO A 88 2.93 -15.45 -8.34
CA PRO A 88 2.36 -15.84 -7.06
C PRO A 88 1.36 -17.01 -7.16
N LEU A 89 0.61 -17.14 -8.26
CA LEU A 89 -0.25 -18.31 -8.49
C LEU A 89 0.57 -19.59 -8.71
N ARG A 90 1.70 -19.46 -9.41
CA ARG A 90 2.65 -20.57 -9.58
C ARG A 90 3.21 -21.02 -8.24
N LEU A 91 3.57 -20.07 -7.37
CA LEU A 91 4.08 -20.37 -6.03
C LEU A 91 3.01 -21.00 -5.12
N SER A 92 1.72 -20.73 -5.36
CA SER A 92 0.60 -21.42 -4.70
C SER A 92 0.23 -22.75 -5.37
N GLY A 93 1.00 -23.21 -6.36
CA GLY A 93 0.84 -24.53 -6.99
C GLY A 93 -0.14 -24.59 -8.17
N LEU A 94 -0.69 -23.47 -8.63
CA LEU A 94 -1.61 -23.45 -9.78
C LEU A 94 -0.84 -23.58 -11.10
N SER A 95 -1.37 -24.37 -12.03
CA SER A 95 -0.83 -24.45 -13.39
C SER A 95 -1.16 -23.18 -14.20
N GLU A 96 -0.39 -22.94 -15.26
CA GLU A 96 -0.62 -21.80 -16.15
C GLU A 96 -2.00 -21.91 -16.84
N SER A 97 -2.45 -23.13 -17.13
CA SER A 97 -3.76 -23.40 -17.71
C SER A 97 -4.91 -22.98 -16.79
N GLU A 98 -4.79 -23.21 -15.49
CA GLU A 98 -5.80 -22.83 -14.49
C GLU A 98 -5.73 -21.34 -14.14
N ALA A 99 -4.54 -20.74 -14.26
CA ALA A 99 -4.28 -19.34 -13.93
C ALA A 99 -4.71 -18.36 -15.02
N GLY A 100 -4.88 -18.80 -16.28
CA GLY A 100 -5.07 -17.94 -17.44
C GLY A 100 -6.17 -16.90 -17.28
N SER A 101 -7.36 -17.29 -16.80
CA SER A 101 -8.48 -16.37 -16.58
C SER A 101 -8.21 -15.35 -15.48
N ARG A 102 -7.51 -15.75 -14.40
CA ARG A 102 -7.13 -14.85 -13.31
C ARG A 102 -6.09 -13.83 -13.75
N ILE A 103 -5.11 -14.26 -14.54
CA ILE A 103 -4.09 -13.37 -15.12
C ILE A 103 -4.75 -12.36 -16.05
N ALA A 104 -5.64 -12.80 -16.93
CA ALA A 104 -6.36 -11.92 -17.85
C ALA A 104 -7.19 -10.86 -17.10
N ALA A 105 -8.00 -11.29 -16.12
CA ALA A 105 -8.81 -10.39 -15.30
C ALA A 105 -7.96 -9.39 -14.50
N ALA A 106 -6.82 -9.83 -13.93
CA ALA A 106 -5.92 -8.94 -13.19
C ALA A 106 -5.27 -7.89 -14.11
N LEU A 107 -4.91 -8.27 -15.34
CA LEU A 107 -4.34 -7.35 -16.33
C LEU A 107 -5.38 -6.38 -16.89
N GLU A 108 -6.62 -6.84 -17.07
CA GLU A 108 -7.74 -5.99 -17.48
C GLU A 108 -8.04 -4.94 -16.42
N GLY A 109 -8.10 -5.34 -15.14
CA GLY A 109 -8.35 -4.42 -14.01
C GLY A 109 -7.31 -3.31 -13.83
N VAL A 110 -6.10 -3.45 -14.38
CA VAL A 110 -5.06 -2.40 -14.39
C VAL A 110 -4.86 -1.74 -15.77
N GLY A 111 -5.71 -2.09 -16.75
CA GLY A 111 -5.65 -1.56 -18.11
C GLY A 111 -4.40 -1.96 -18.89
N LEU A 112 -3.88 -3.17 -18.68
CA LEU A 112 -2.68 -3.71 -19.33
C LEU A 112 -2.89 -5.03 -20.08
N ALA A 113 -4.14 -5.42 -20.37
CA ALA A 113 -4.45 -6.65 -21.10
C ALA A 113 -3.67 -6.77 -22.44
N GLN A 114 -3.57 -5.68 -23.21
CA GLN A 114 -2.83 -5.66 -24.48
C GLN A 114 -1.30 -5.80 -24.35
N PHE A 115 -0.77 -5.62 -23.14
CA PHE A 115 0.67 -5.70 -22.85
C PHE A 115 1.07 -7.04 -22.22
N ALA A 116 0.19 -8.04 -22.19
CA ALA A 116 0.43 -9.34 -21.55
C ALA A 116 1.73 -10.03 -22.02
N ARG A 117 2.13 -9.82 -23.27
CA ARG A 117 3.36 -10.40 -23.88
C ARG A 117 4.57 -9.48 -23.87
N ALA A 118 4.43 -8.24 -23.42
CA ALA A 118 5.54 -7.32 -23.32
C ALA A 118 6.48 -7.72 -22.18
N PHE A 119 7.75 -7.37 -22.30
CA PHE A 119 8.76 -7.51 -21.25
C PHE A 119 8.88 -6.23 -20.43
N PRO A 120 9.31 -6.28 -19.15
CA PRO A 120 9.41 -5.10 -18.30
C PRO A 120 10.21 -3.92 -18.88
N ARG A 121 11.22 -4.20 -19.71
CA ARG A 121 12.03 -3.19 -20.40
C ARG A 121 11.28 -2.39 -21.47
N GLU A 122 10.16 -2.92 -21.97
CA GLU A 122 9.32 -2.31 -23.00
C GLU A 122 8.20 -1.46 -22.40
N LEU A 123 8.08 -1.44 -21.07
CA LEU A 123 7.04 -0.75 -20.32
C LEU A 123 7.55 0.57 -19.77
N SER A 124 6.68 1.59 -19.70
CA SER A 124 6.97 2.80 -18.92
C SER A 124 7.06 2.49 -17.41
N GLY A 125 7.62 3.40 -16.62
CA GLY A 125 7.69 3.24 -15.16
C GLY A 125 6.32 2.97 -14.53
N GLY A 126 5.29 3.73 -14.96
CA GLY A 126 3.94 3.53 -14.47
C GLY A 126 3.26 2.26 -14.94
N MET A 127 3.57 1.79 -16.15
CA MET A 127 3.12 0.46 -16.60
C MET A 127 3.75 -0.64 -15.76
N ARG A 128 5.05 -0.57 -15.44
CA ARG A 128 5.71 -1.56 -14.57
C ARG A 128 5.07 -1.63 -13.18
N MET A 129 4.71 -0.48 -12.62
CA MET A 129 4.00 -0.44 -11.34
C MET A 129 2.60 -1.06 -11.43
N ARG A 130 1.85 -0.77 -12.50
CA ARG A 130 0.54 -1.41 -12.71
C ARG A 130 0.65 -2.93 -12.83
N VAL A 131 1.71 -3.45 -13.44
CA VAL A 131 2.00 -4.89 -13.45
C VAL A 131 2.30 -5.42 -12.05
N SER A 132 3.03 -4.70 -11.20
CA SER A 132 3.29 -5.16 -9.82
C SER A 132 2.02 -5.17 -8.97
N ILE A 133 1.10 -4.23 -9.18
CA ILE A 133 -0.23 -4.22 -8.57
C ILE A 133 -1.05 -5.43 -9.04
N ALA A 134 -1.13 -5.67 -10.35
CA ALA A 134 -1.82 -6.85 -10.90
C ALA A 134 -1.24 -8.15 -10.34
N ARG A 135 0.09 -8.25 -10.24
CA ARG A 135 0.79 -9.39 -9.62
C ARG A 135 0.39 -9.56 -8.15
N ALA A 136 0.25 -8.49 -7.38
CA ALA A 136 -0.16 -8.60 -5.98
C ALA A 136 -1.65 -8.98 -5.82
N LEU A 137 -2.52 -8.55 -6.74
CA LEU A 137 -3.96 -8.75 -6.67
C LEU A 137 -4.46 -10.07 -7.27
N VAL A 138 -3.68 -10.71 -8.15
CA VAL A 138 -4.10 -11.93 -8.86
C VAL A 138 -4.49 -13.09 -7.93
N THR A 139 -3.91 -13.15 -6.73
CA THR A 139 -4.22 -14.15 -5.69
C THR A 139 -5.44 -13.77 -4.86
N ARG A 140 -6.03 -12.58 -5.08
CA ARG A 140 -7.11 -12.00 -4.28
C ARG A 140 -6.80 -12.02 -2.78
N PRO A 141 -5.69 -11.40 -2.36
CA PRO A 141 -5.26 -11.48 -0.97
C PRO A 141 -6.25 -10.76 -0.03
N PRO A 142 -6.53 -11.29 1.16
CA PRO A 142 -7.32 -10.60 2.18
C PRO A 142 -6.61 -9.35 2.73
N LEU A 143 -5.27 -9.29 2.64
CA LEU A 143 -4.46 -8.13 3.04
C LEU A 143 -3.53 -7.70 1.90
N LEU A 144 -3.66 -6.45 1.45
CA LEU A 144 -2.78 -5.81 0.48
C LEU A 144 -1.93 -4.74 1.17
N LEU A 145 -0.61 -4.85 1.02
CA LEU A 145 0.36 -3.88 1.52
C LEU A 145 0.99 -3.15 0.33
N MET A 146 1.00 -1.82 0.36
CA MET A 146 1.55 -1.01 -0.72
C MET A 146 2.52 0.03 -0.17
N ASP A 147 3.76 0.00 -0.65
CA ASP A 147 4.85 0.87 -0.21
C ASP A 147 5.13 1.93 -1.28
N GLU A 148 4.54 3.13 -1.15
CA GLU A 148 4.67 4.26 -2.08
C GLU A 148 4.51 3.90 -3.59
N PRO A 149 3.46 3.17 -3.98
CA PRO A 149 3.33 2.64 -5.34
C PRO A 149 3.17 3.75 -6.40
N PHE A 150 2.71 4.94 -6.04
CA PHE A 150 2.33 5.97 -7.01
C PHE A 150 3.33 7.12 -7.16
N ALA A 151 4.46 7.05 -6.45
CA ALA A 151 5.46 8.11 -6.41
C ALA A 151 6.06 8.43 -7.79
N ALA A 152 6.17 7.43 -8.68
CA ALA A 152 6.77 7.58 -10.01
C ALA A 152 5.75 7.82 -11.15
N LEU A 153 4.47 8.05 -10.83
CA LEU A 153 3.42 8.25 -11.82
C LEU A 153 3.17 9.73 -12.11
N ASP A 154 2.71 10.04 -13.32
CA ASP A 154 2.08 11.33 -13.61
C ASP A 154 0.71 11.45 -12.92
N GLU A 155 0.20 12.67 -12.80
CA GLU A 155 -1.02 12.96 -12.04
C GLU A 155 -2.28 12.29 -12.62
N ILE A 156 -2.43 12.29 -13.94
CA ILE A 156 -3.61 11.71 -14.62
C ILE A 156 -3.64 10.20 -14.40
N THR A 157 -2.52 9.53 -14.65
CA THR A 157 -2.40 8.08 -14.45
C THR A 157 -2.60 7.70 -12.98
N ARG A 158 -2.08 8.51 -12.05
CA ARG A 158 -2.24 8.32 -10.61
C ARG A 158 -3.71 8.40 -10.19
N PHE A 159 -4.45 9.40 -10.64
CA PHE A 159 -5.88 9.53 -10.27
C PHE A 159 -6.68 8.34 -10.75
N LYS A 160 -6.50 7.94 -12.00
CA LYS A 160 -7.16 6.76 -12.55
C LYS A 160 -6.85 5.51 -11.72
N LEU A 161 -5.58 5.30 -11.35
CA LEU A 161 -5.20 4.13 -10.54
C LEU A 161 -5.72 4.18 -9.10
N ASN A 162 -5.88 5.37 -8.52
CA ASN A 162 -6.52 5.50 -7.22
C ASN A 162 -7.97 5.01 -7.29
N ASP A 163 -8.70 5.39 -8.35
CA ASP A 163 -10.10 5.02 -8.55
C ASP A 163 -10.24 3.52 -8.82
N ASP A 164 -9.37 2.98 -9.69
CA ASP A 164 -9.30 1.54 -9.99
C ASP A 164 -8.98 0.73 -8.71
N LEU A 165 -8.02 1.20 -7.89
CA LEU A 165 -7.64 0.52 -6.65
C LEU A 165 -8.78 0.53 -5.62
N LEU A 166 -9.49 1.64 -5.46
CA LEU A 166 -10.66 1.71 -4.56
C LEU A 166 -11.75 0.75 -4.99
N THR A 167 -12.03 0.69 -6.29
CA THR A 167 -13.02 -0.22 -6.88
C THR A 167 -12.61 -1.67 -6.63
N LEU A 168 -11.38 -2.04 -6.96
CA LEU A 168 -10.86 -3.40 -6.78
C LEU A 168 -10.83 -3.81 -5.30
N ALA A 169 -10.37 -2.95 -4.40
CA ALA A 169 -10.31 -3.25 -2.97
C ALA A 169 -11.72 -3.50 -2.40
N ARG A 170 -12.70 -2.68 -2.80
CA ARG A 170 -14.10 -2.84 -2.41
C ARG A 170 -14.69 -4.14 -2.94
N ASP A 171 -14.51 -4.42 -4.23
CA ASP A 171 -15.11 -5.58 -4.89
C ASP A 171 -14.52 -6.91 -4.37
N LEU A 172 -13.25 -6.89 -3.93
CA LEU A 172 -12.58 -8.04 -3.32
C LEU A 172 -12.77 -8.13 -1.80
N GLY A 173 -13.24 -7.08 -1.13
CA GLY A 173 -13.27 -6.99 0.33
C GLY A 173 -11.88 -7.03 0.97
N THR A 174 -10.85 -6.62 0.23
CA THR A 174 -9.45 -6.66 0.68
C THR A 174 -9.17 -5.53 1.67
N THR A 175 -8.48 -5.85 2.77
CA THR A 175 -7.92 -4.85 3.67
C THR A 175 -6.67 -4.25 3.06
N VAL A 176 -6.54 -2.93 2.98
CA VAL A 176 -5.40 -2.26 2.35
C VAL A 176 -4.63 -1.41 3.36
N ILE A 177 -3.32 -1.63 3.45
CA ILE A 177 -2.40 -0.74 4.16
C ILE A 177 -1.51 -0.06 3.12
N PHE A 178 -1.67 1.25 3.00
CA PHE A 178 -1.05 2.07 1.98
C PHE A 178 -0.06 3.05 2.59
N VAL A 179 1.20 3.02 2.17
CA VAL A 179 2.21 3.99 2.61
C VAL A 179 2.30 5.08 1.57
N THR A 180 2.20 6.32 2.02
CA THR A 180 2.44 7.50 1.18
C THR A 180 3.04 8.65 1.98
N HIS A 181 3.65 9.59 1.26
CA HIS A 181 4.00 10.91 1.76
C HIS A 181 3.03 11.99 1.27
N SER A 182 2.04 11.64 0.43
CA SER A 182 1.05 12.55 -0.12
C SER A 182 -0.20 12.62 0.74
N VAL A 183 -0.49 13.82 1.24
CA VAL A 183 -1.72 14.11 1.99
C VAL A 183 -2.96 13.82 1.14
N PHE A 184 -2.99 14.31 -0.11
CA PHE A 184 -4.14 14.14 -1.00
C PHE A 184 -4.45 12.68 -1.31
N GLU A 185 -3.43 11.85 -1.52
CA GLU A 185 -3.63 10.42 -1.74
C GLU A 185 -4.18 9.74 -0.49
N SER A 186 -3.59 10.04 0.67
CA SER A 186 -4.01 9.43 1.93
C SER A 186 -5.48 9.72 2.25
N VAL A 187 -5.90 10.97 2.04
CA VAL A 187 -7.29 11.40 2.25
C VAL A 187 -8.20 10.79 1.19
N TYR A 188 -7.78 10.72 -0.07
CA TYR A 188 -8.64 10.19 -1.13
C TYR A 188 -8.85 8.69 -1.02
N LEU A 189 -7.82 7.92 -0.64
CA LEU A 189 -7.90 6.46 -0.65
C LEU A 189 -8.42 5.88 0.67
N SER A 190 -8.17 6.56 1.79
CA SER A 190 -8.29 5.89 3.09
C SER A 190 -9.52 6.28 3.86
N SER A 191 -10.09 5.31 4.57
CA SER A 191 -11.05 5.53 5.64
C SER A 191 -10.37 6.11 6.90
N ARG A 192 -9.11 5.75 7.12
CA ARG A 192 -8.32 6.21 8.27
C ARG A 192 -6.87 6.46 7.88
N ILE A 193 -6.26 7.47 8.48
CA ILE A 193 -4.87 7.85 8.26
C ILE A 193 -4.13 7.77 9.60
N ALA A 194 -3.12 6.92 9.69
CA ALA A 194 -2.17 6.92 10.79
C ALA A 194 -0.98 7.82 10.41
N VAL A 195 -0.83 8.93 11.12
CA VAL A 195 0.26 9.89 10.90
C VAL A 195 1.47 9.46 11.72
N PHE A 196 2.59 9.27 11.05
CA PHE A 196 3.86 8.86 11.65
C PHE A 196 4.72 10.08 11.98
N SER A 197 5.35 10.06 13.16
CA SER A 197 6.41 10.99 13.55
C SER A 197 7.60 10.95 12.60
N GLY A 198 8.58 11.81 12.83
CA GLY A 198 9.96 11.60 12.36
C GLY A 198 10.59 10.30 12.89
N ARG A 199 11.92 10.24 12.91
CA ARG A 199 12.65 9.07 13.41
C ARG A 199 12.97 9.27 14.90
N PRO A 200 12.70 8.29 15.79
CA PRO A 200 12.12 6.96 15.52
C PRO A 200 10.61 7.03 15.22
N GLY A 201 10.13 6.14 14.35
CA GLY A 201 8.72 6.14 13.94
C GLY A 201 7.77 5.65 15.04
N ARG A 202 6.74 6.46 15.28
CA ARG A 202 5.56 6.21 16.12
C ARG A 202 4.33 6.81 15.43
N VAL A 203 3.14 6.29 15.72
CA VAL A 203 1.90 6.97 15.32
C VAL A 203 1.68 8.13 16.28
N VAL A 204 1.62 9.35 15.77
CA VAL A 204 1.36 10.56 16.58
C VAL A 204 -0.12 10.91 16.62
N GLU A 205 -0.84 10.62 15.53
CA GLU A 205 -2.24 10.95 15.38
C GLU A 205 -2.89 9.95 14.44
N THR A 206 -4.15 9.63 14.71
CA THR A 206 -4.98 8.85 13.80
C THR A 206 -6.18 9.68 13.40
N ILE A 207 -6.38 9.87 12.10
CA ILE A 207 -7.42 10.71 11.52
C ILE A 207 -8.43 9.81 10.81
N GLU A 208 -9.67 9.82 11.28
CA GLU A 208 -10.80 9.26 10.53
C GLU A 208 -11.17 10.23 9.39
N VAL A 209 -11.26 9.69 8.17
CA VAL A 209 -11.58 10.45 6.96
C VAL A 209 -13.05 10.26 6.65
N ASN A 210 -13.83 11.29 6.97
CA ASN A 210 -15.26 11.33 6.65
C ASN A 210 -15.43 11.63 5.16
N GLY A 211 -15.91 10.64 4.40
CA GLY A 211 -16.20 10.77 2.98
C GLY A 211 -17.31 9.82 2.55
N PRO A 212 -17.82 9.97 1.32
CA PRO A 212 -18.80 9.05 0.76
C PRO A 212 -18.22 7.63 0.64
N SER A 213 -19.10 6.63 0.63
CA SER A 213 -18.72 5.22 0.41
C SER A 213 -18.12 4.97 -0.97
N VAL A 214 -18.52 5.77 -1.96
CA VAL A 214 -17.93 5.81 -3.30
C VAL A 214 -17.25 7.17 -3.44
N ARG A 215 -15.95 7.16 -3.72
CA ARG A 215 -15.14 8.36 -3.89
C ARG A 215 -14.84 8.53 -5.37
N ASP A 216 -15.10 9.72 -5.87
CA ASP A 216 -14.96 10.07 -7.28
C ASP A 216 -14.34 11.48 -7.42
N ALA A 217 -14.38 12.01 -8.64
CA ALA A 217 -13.90 13.36 -8.94
C ALA A 217 -14.65 14.46 -8.16
N GLU A 218 -15.94 14.29 -7.86
CA GLU A 218 -16.71 15.28 -7.09
C GLU A 218 -16.23 15.33 -5.64
N PHE A 219 -15.92 14.16 -5.05
CA PHE A 219 -15.34 14.13 -3.71
C PHE A 219 -14.04 14.92 -3.62
N ARG A 220 -13.15 14.86 -4.62
CA ARG A 220 -11.88 15.61 -4.63
C ARG A 220 -12.08 17.13 -4.62
N LEU A 221 -13.20 17.60 -5.16
CA LEU A 221 -13.56 19.02 -5.21
C LEU A 221 -14.41 19.45 -4.00
N SER A 222 -14.78 18.51 -3.13
CA SER A 222 -15.67 18.77 -2.01
C SER A 222 -15.00 19.55 -0.86
N PRO A 223 -15.75 20.40 -0.14
CA PRO A 223 -15.26 21.03 1.09
C PRO A 223 -14.78 20.02 2.14
N GLN A 224 -15.43 18.85 2.22
CA GLN A 224 -15.10 17.78 3.17
C GLN A 224 -13.72 17.19 2.90
N PHE A 225 -13.38 16.99 1.63
CA PHE A 225 -12.05 16.54 1.22
C PHE A 225 -10.99 17.59 1.54
N ALA A 226 -11.25 18.86 1.21
CA ALA A 226 -10.34 19.96 1.54
C ALA A 226 -10.09 20.06 3.06
N GLU A 227 -11.12 19.89 3.88
CA GLU A 227 -10.99 19.89 5.34
C GLU A 227 -10.16 18.72 5.86
N SER A 228 -10.39 17.52 5.32
CA SER A 228 -9.61 16.33 5.69
C SER A 228 -8.13 16.48 5.30
N CYS A 229 -7.86 17.08 4.13
CA CYS A 229 -6.50 17.43 3.70
C CYS A 229 -5.86 18.46 4.64
N ARG A 230 -6.58 19.52 5.06
CA ARG A 230 -6.05 20.49 6.03
C ARG A 230 -5.66 19.82 7.35
N ARG A 231 -6.53 18.95 7.89
CA ARG A 231 -6.27 18.21 9.13
C ARG A 231 -5.04 17.30 9.00
N ALA A 232 -4.97 16.52 7.92
CA ALA A 232 -3.86 15.61 7.66
C ALA A 232 -2.54 16.36 7.42
N SER A 233 -2.56 17.49 6.71
CA SER A 233 -1.38 18.36 6.54
C SER A 233 -0.90 18.91 7.88
N ALA A 234 -1.81 19.49 8.69
CA ALA A 234 -1.44 20.04 9.98
C ALA A 234 -0.87 18.97 10.94
N ALA A 235 -1.42 17.75 10.90
CA ALA A 235 -0.89 16.62 11.66
C ALA A 235 0.52 16.21 11.17
N LEU A 236 0.73 16.16 9.86
CA LEU A 236 2.03 15.84 9.27
C LEU A 236 3.09 16.90 9.59
N ASP A 237 2.70 18.18 9.61
CA ASP A 237 3.58 19.29 9.97
C ASP A 237 4.01 19.20 11.45
N ARG A 238 3.06 18.93 12.36
CA ARG A 238 3.39 18.65 13.78
C ARG A 238 4.33 17.46 13.93
N ALA A 239 4.04 16.37 13.22
CA ALA A 239 4.85 15.15 13.22
C ALA A 239 6.28 15.35 12.69
N SER A 240 6.44 16.29 11.75
CA SER A 240 7.72 16.64 11.15
C SER A 240 8.49 17.66 11.98
N GLY A 241 7.81 18.59 12.65
CA GLY A 241 8.39 19.59 13.55
C GLY A 241 9.05 18.99 14.80
N GLU A 242 8.60 17.82 15.26
CA GLU A 242 9.27 17.05 16.31
C GLU A 242 10.71 16.61 15.94
N ARG A 243 11.17 16.78 14.68
CA ARG A 243 12.59 16.56 14.31
C ARG A 243 13.55 17.61 14.87
N ALA A 244 13.05 18.75 15.38
CA ALA A 244 13.87 19.92 15.69
C ALA A 244 14.05 20.24 17.18
N ALA A 245 13.64 19.34 18.09
CA ALA A 245 13.80 19.50 19.54
C ALA A 245 14.69 18.41 20.15
#